data_AF-A0A2U1MPV5-F1
#
_entry.id   AF-A0A2U1MPV5-F1
#
_cell.length_a   1.000
_cell.length_b   1.000
_cell.length_c   1.000
_cell.angle_alpha   90.00
_cell.angle_beta   90.00
_cell.angle_gamma   90.00
#
_symmetry.space_group_name_H-M   'P 1'
#
loop_
_entity.id
_entity.type
_entity.pdbx_description
1 polymer ?
#
loop_
_entity_poly.entity_id
_entity_poly.type
_entity_poly.pdbx_seq_one_letter_code
_entity_poly.pdbx_strand_id
1 'polypeptide(L)'
;MYEVIREWPHYVNVPLPIAKAISSPREMFLNKVPFPLPSPSIFNLDMITAYSSDKLVSEDALTFNDLGIVPHKVKGYPIEFLIQYRKGGPNYGSTVSERANPDYDP
;
A
#
# COMPACT_ATOMS: atom_id res chain seq x y z
N MET A 1 -9.08 -16.68 -0.46
CA MET A 1 -8.40 -16.71 -1.77
C MET A 1 -7.23 -15.74 -1.66
N TYR A 2 -6.00 -16.24 -1.63
CA TYR A 2 -4.82 -15.36 -1.52
C TYR A 2 -4.60 -14.66 -2.86
N GLU A 3 -4.71 -13.33 -2.91
CA GLU A 3 -4.57 -12.60 -4.18
C GLU A 3 -3.10 -12.30 -4.52
N VAL A 4 -2.35 -11.71 -3.56
CA VAL A 4 -0.97 -11.25 -3.80
C VAL A 4 -0.05 -11.67 -2.68
N ILE A 5 -0.39 -11.32 -1.43
CA ILE A 5 0.28 -11.81 -0.23
C ILE A 5 -0.45 -13.08 0.25
N ARG A 6 0.29 -14.14 0.56
CA ARG A 6 -0.24 -15.44 1.01
C ARG A 6 -0.60 -15.43 2.50
N GLU A 7 -1.46 -14.50 2.89
CA GLU A 7 -1.91 -14.34 4.28
C GLU A 7 -3.42 -14.23 4.40
N TRP A 8 -3.95 -14.67 5.55
CA TRP A 8 -5.36 -14.53 5.87
C TRP A 8 -5.64 -13.06 6.25
N PRO A 9 -6.61 -12.40 5.60
CA PRO A 9 -6.93 -11.02 5.91
C PRO A 9 -7.57 -10.92 7.29
N HIS A 10 -6.97 -10.10 8.17
CA HIS A 10 -7.48 -9.76 9.49
C HIS A 10 -7.58 -8.25 9.58
N TYR A 11 -8.80 -7.72 9.61
CA TYR A 11 -9.04 -6.28 9.67
C TYR A 11 -9.46 -5.86 11.07
N VAL A 12 -8.99 -4.69 11.51
CA VAL A 12 -9.40 -4.04 12.74
C VAL A 12 -9.88 -2.64 12.39
N ASN A 13 -11.13 -2.34 12.77
CA ASN A 13 -11.71 -1.03 12.51
C ASN A 13 -11.28 -0.05 13.61
N VAL A 14 -10.50 0.96 13.25
CA VAL A 14 -10.02 2.00 14.17
C VAL A 14 -10.78 3.31 13.89
N PRO A 15 -11.59 3.81 14.85
CA PRO A 15 -12.23 5.11 14.73
C PRO A 15 -11.22 6.26 14.57
N LEU A 16 -11.57 7.27 13.78
CA LEU A 16 -10.71 8.43 13.51
C LEU A 16 -10.17 9.13 14.77
N PRO A 17 -10.96 9.35 15.85
CA PRO A 17 -10.43 9.97 17.07
C PRO A 17 -9.32 9.14 17.73
N ILE A 18 -9.45 7.81 17.72
CA ILE A 18 -8.46 6.89 18.29
C ILE A 18 -7.17 6.91 17.44
N ALA A 19 -7.32 6.87 16.12
CA ALA A 19 -6.18 6.97 15.21
C ALA A 19 -5.40 8.29 15.40
N LYS A 20 -6.11 9.43 15.53
CA LYS A 20 -5.50 10.74 15.80
C LYS A 20 -4.78 10.79 17.14
N ALA A 21 -5.37 10.19 18.18
CA ALA A 21 -4.74 10.12 19.50
C ALA A 21 -3.41 9.35 19.44
N ILE A 22 -3.36 8.23 18.71
CA ILE A 22 -2.15 7.40 18.55
C ILE A 22 -1.06 8.14 17.75
N SER A 23 -1.42 8.94 16.74
CA SER A 23 -0.44 9.68 15.93
C SER A 23 0.09 10.96 16.61
N SER A 24 -0.67 11.54 17.54
CA SER A 24 -0.37 12.84 18.16
C SER A 24 0.99 12.96 18.90
N PRO A 25 1.53 11.93 19.60
CA PRO A 25 2.75 12.09 20.37
C PRO A 25 3.95 12.45 19.48
N ARG A 26 4.01 11.87 18.27
CA ARG A 26 5.12 12.11 17.34
C ARG A 26 5.20 13.57 16.94
N GLU A 27 4.08 14.19 16.59
CA GLU A 27 4.06 15.62 16.21
C GLU A 27 4.47 16.52 17.37
N MET A 28 4.03 16.18 18.58
CA MET A 28 4.43 16.91 19.78
C MET A 28 5.94 16.78 20.04
N PHE A 29 6.53 15.60 19.83
CA PHE A 29 7.97 15.39 20.00
C PHE A 29 8.79 16.02 18.88
N LEU A 30 8.25 16.13 17.66
CA LEU A 30 8.98 16.65 16.50
C LEU A 30 9.48 18.09 16.75
N ASN A 31 8.68 18.91 17.43
CA ASN A 31 9.04 20.29 17.78
C ASN A 31 9.84 20.41 19.09
N LYS A 32 9.91 19.35 19.89
CA LYS A 32 10.54 19.39 21.23
C LYS A 32 11.94 18.84 21.27
N VAL A 33 12.27 17.96 20.34
CA VAL A 33 13.46 17.11 20.42
C VAL A 33 14.44 17.52 19.31
N PRO A 34 15.74 17.70 19.61
CA PRO A 34 16.74 18.16 18.65
C PRO A 34 17.27 17.05 17.72
N PHE A 35 16.62 15.90 17.66
CA PHE A 35 17.02 14.77 16.81
C PHE A 35 15.86 14.35 15.89
N PRO A 36 16.17 13.82 14.69
CA PRO A 36 15.14 13.38 13.75
C PRO A 36 14.35 12.21 14.33
N LEU A 37 13.03 12.33 14.37
CA LEU A 37 12.14 11.25 14.78
C LEU A 37 11.99 10.20 13.68
N PRO A 38 11.70 8.93 14.02
CA PRO A 38 11.39 7.91 13.04
C PRO A 38 10.21 8.32 12.16
N SER A 39 10.26 7.91 10.89
CA SER A 39 9.20 8.16 9.92
C SER A 39 7.96 7.29 10.24
N PRO A 40 6.76 7.88 10.31
CA PRO A 40 5.55 7.14 10.60
C PRO A 40 5.09 6.44 9.31
N SER A 41 4.98 5.11 9.35
CA SER A 41 4.56 4.32 8.19
C SER A 41 3.04 4.14 8.11
N ILE A 42 2.38 3.88 9.25
CA ILE A 42 0.94 3.55 9.31
C ILE A 42 0.14 4.69 9.94
N PHE A 43 0.50 5.09 11.17
CA PHE A 43 -0.22 6.13 11.91
C PHE A 43 0.44 7.50 11.72
N ASN A 44 0.15 8.13 10.58
CA ASN A 44 0.53 9.51 10.29
C ASN A 44 -0.71 10.42 10.36
N LEU A 45 -0.62 11.56 11.06
CA LEU A 45 -1.78 12.45 11.26
C LEU A 45 -2.27 13.07 9.95
N ASP A 46 -1.37 13.46 9.05
CA ASP A 46 -1.73 13.99 7.73
C ASP A 46 -2.51 12.97 6.91
N MET A 47 -2.06 11.70 6.96
CA MET A 47 -2.71 10.59 6.27
C MET A 47 -4.07 10.26 6.88
N ILE A 48 -4.19 10.28 8.21
CA ILE A 48 -5.47 10.12 8.91
C ILE A 48 -6.44 11.26 8.57
N THR A 49 -5.93 12.48 8.45
CA THR A 49 -6.73 13.65 8.04
C THR A 49 -7.18 13.51 6.58
N ALA A 50 -6.31 13.03 5.69
CA ALA A 50 -6.68 12.72 4.31
C ALA A 50 -7.74 11.60 4.23
N TYR A 51 -7.70 10.60 5.11
CA TYR A 51 -8.72 9.55 5.20
C TYR A 51 -10.06 10.00 5.79
N SER A 52 -10.11 11.17 6.44
CA SER A 52 -11.36 11.68 7.01
C SER A 52 -12.35 12.20 5.97
N SER A 53 -11.89 12.49 4.75
CA SER A 53 -12.69 12.99 3.64
C SER A 53 -12.39 12.22 2.37
N ASP A 54 -13.41 11.80 1.63
CA ASP A 54 -13.19 11.16 0.33
C ASP A 54 -12.72 12.20 -0.70
N LYS A 55 -11.52 11.99 -1.24
CA LYS A 55 -10.93 12.88 -2.25
C LYS A 55 -11.27 12.33 -3.63
N LEU A 56 -12.44 12.73 -4.12
CA LEU A 56 -12.87 12.42 -5.48
C LEU A 56 -12.05 13.21 -6.50
N VAL A 57 -11.84 12.62 -7.67
CA VAL A 57 -11.19 13.27 -8.80
C VAL A 57 -12.14 14.34 -9.35
N SER A 58 -11.61 15.54 -9.65
CA SER A 58 -12.39 16.61 -10.26
C SER A 58 -12.81 16.22 -11.68
N GLU A 59 -14.07 16.46 -12.04
CA GLU A 59 -14.64 16.09 -13.34
C GLU A 59 -14.00 16.87 -14.50
N ASP A 60 -13.62 18.14 -14.26
CA ASP A 60 -13.10 19.05 -15.29
C ASP A 60 -11.57 19.03 -15.42
N ALA A 61 -10.88 18.23 -14.59
CA ALA A 61 -9.42 18.19 -14.60
C ALA A 61 -8.89 17.33 -15.76
N LEU A 62 -7.76 17.77 -16.34
CA LEU A 62 -7.00 16.97 -17.31
C LEU A 62 -6.63 15.62 -16.71
N THR A 63 -6.85 14.54 -17.46
CA THR A 63 -6.64 13.16 -17.05
C THR A 63 -5.46 12.52 -17.80
N PHE A 64 -5.10 11.29 -17.45
CA PHE A 64 -4.08 10.53 -18.18
C PHE A 64 -4.41 10.35 -19.67
N ASN A 65 -5.70 10.37 -20.03
CA ASN A 65 -6.12 10.29 -21.43
C ASN A 65 -5.64 11.49 -22.26
N ASP A 66 -5.60 12.69 -21.65
CA ASP A 66 -5.11 13.90 -22.33
C ASP A 66 -3.60 13.88 -22.56
N LEU A 67 -2.89 13.06 -21.79
CA LEU A 67 -1.46 12.78 -21.98
C LEU A 67 -1.21 11.65 -22.99
N GLY A 68 -2.26 11.01 -23.53
CA GLY A 68 -2.15 9.89 -24.46
C GLY A 68 -1.65 8.59 -23.84
N ILE A 69 -1.70 8.46 -22.50
CA ILE A 69 -1.20 7.30 -21.76
C ILE A 69 -2.37 6.61 -21.05
N VAL A 70 -2.42 5.29 -21.11
CA VAL A 70 -3.37 4.48 -20.35
C VAL A 70 -2.66 3.92 -19.11
N PRO A 71 -3.12 4.22 -17.88
CA PRO A 71 -2.49 3.67 -16.68
C PRO A 71 -2.65 2.15 -16.63
N HIS A 72 -1.61 1.46 -16.16
CA HIS A 72 -1.70 0.03 -15.90
C HIS A 72 -2.70 -0.27 -14.79
N LYS A 73 -3.37 -1.43 -14.89
CA LYS A 73 -4.28 -1.91 -13.83
C LYS A 73 -3.49 -2.16 -12.55
N VAL A 74 -4.11 -1.90 -11.39
CA VAL A 74 -3.57 -2.18 -10.05
C VAL A 74 -3.46 -3.68 -9.71
N LYS A 75 -3.44 -4.56 -10.72
CA LYS A 75 -3.29 -6.01 -10.59
C LYS A 75 -2.18 -6.48 -11.52
N GLY A 76 -1.48 -7.56 -11.15
CA GLY A 76 -0.35 -8.08 -11.91
C GLY A 76 0.93 -7.29 -11.64
N TYR A 77 1.67 -6.96 -12.71
CA TYR A 77 3.01 -6.36 -12.64
C TYR A 77 3.17 -5.20 -11.64
N PRO A 78 2.28 -4.17 -11.58
CA PRO A 78 2.49 -3.03 -10.68
C PRO A 78 2.51 -3.35 -9.18
N ILE A 79 2.01 -4.53 -8.78
CA ILE A 79 1.93 -4.95 -7.38
C ILE A 79 2.80 -6.18 -7.07
N GLU A 80 3.65 -6.62 -8.00
CA GLU A 80 4.51 -7.79 -7.82
C GLU A 80 5.58 -7.60 -6.76
N PHE A 81 5.96 -6.36 -6.44
CA PHE A 81 6.88 -6.08 -5.33
C PHE A 81 6.36 -6.62 -3.99
N LEU A 82 5.06 -6.85 -3.84
CA LEU A 82 4.46 -7.44 -2.63
C LEU A 82 4.76 -8.94 -2.46
N ILE A 83 5.29 -9.61 -3.50
CA ILE A 83 5.70 -11.03 -3.45
C ILE A 83 6.77 -11.25 -2.37
N GLN A 84 7.61 -10.25 -2.09
CA GLN A 84 8.65 -10.33 -1.05
C GLN A 84 8.08 -10.56 0.37
N TYR A 85 6.80 -10.26 0.60
CA TYR A 85 6.13 -10.46 1.88
C TYR A 85 5.39 -11.80 1.98
N ARG A 86 5.50 -12.69 0.99
CA ARG A 86 4.86 -14.01 1.05
C ARG A 86 5.55 -14.92 2.06
N LYS A 87 4.76 -15.50 2.97
CA LYS A 87 5.21 -16.62 3.81
C LYS A 87 5.62 -17.80 2.92
N GLY A 88 6.83 -18.32 3.14
CA GLY A 88 7.42 -19.39 2.32
C GLY A 88 8.31 -18.92 1.16
N GLY A 89 8.53 -17.61 1.02
CA GLY A 89 9.40 -17.04 -0.02
C GLY A 89 8.76 -16.99 -1.41
N PRO A 90 9.45 -16.40 -2.40
CA PRO A 90 9.09 -16.55 -3.80
C PRO A 90 9.26 -18.03 -4.16
N ASN A 91 8.22 -18.69 -4.70
CA ASN A 91 8.48 -19.87 -5.50
C ASN A 91 9.34 -19.37 -6.68
N TYR A 92 10.60 -19.78 -6.71
CA TYR A 92 11.54 -19.37 -7.76
C TYR A 92 10.90 -19.68 -9.12
N GLY A 93 10.73 -18.66 -9.97
CA GLY A 93 10.14 -18.83 -11.32
C GLY A 93 8.61 -18.80 -11.43
N SER A 94 7.86 -18.41 -10.39
CA SER A 94 6.41 -18.19 -10.54
C SER A 94 6.06 -16.69 -10.57
N THR A 95 6.28 -16.02 -11.70
CA THR A 95 5.54 -14.79 -12.00
C THR A 95 4.08 -15.19 -12.25
N VAL A 96 3.10 -14.38 -11.82
CA VAL A 96 1.67 -14.72 -12.01
C VAL A 96 1.28 -14.68 -13.51
N SER A 97 2.19 -14.18 -14.35
CA SER A 97 2.08 -14.05 -15.80
C SER A 97 2.87 -15.08 -16.62
N GLU A 98 3.78 -15.88 -16.03
CA GLU A 98 4.41 -16.99 -16.76
C GLU A 98 3.55 -18.25 -16.68
N ARG A 99 3.21 -18.82 -17.84
CA ARG A 99 2.74 -20.19 -17.92
C ARG A 99 3.88 -21.08 -17.42
N ALA A 100 3.72 -21.71 -16.27
CA ALA A 100 4.57 -22.82 -15.88
C ALA A 100 4.49 -23.87 -17.00
N ASN A 101 5.61 -24.13 -17.67
CA ASN A 101 5.68 -25.22 -18.62
C ASN A 101 5.65 -26.51 -17.79
N PRO A 102 4.67 -27.42 -17.98
CA PRO A 102 4.52 -28.60 -17.13
C PRO A 102 5.67 -29.61 -17.23
N ASP A 103 6.62 -29.41 -18.14
CA ASP A 103 7.69 -30.37 -18.46
C ASP A 103 9.02 -30.13 -17.72
N TYR A 104 9.07 -29.27 -16.69
CA TYR A 104 10.27 -29.15 -15.84
C TYR A 104 10.12 -29.98 -14.56
N ASP A 105 10.59 -31.22 -14.63
CA ASP A 105 10.90 -32.06 -13.46
C ASP A 105 12.44 -32.14 -13.34
N PRO A 106 13.03 -31.99 -12.14
CA PRO A 106 14.48 -31.79 -11.92
C PRO A 106 15.36 -33.01 -12.24
#